data_AF-M4CU23-F1
#
_entry.id   AF-M4CU23-F1
#
_cell.length_a   1.000
_cell.length_b   1.000
_cell.length_c   1.000
_cell.angle_alpha   90.00
_cell.angle_beta   90.00
_cell.angle_gamma   90.00
#
_symmetry.space_group_name_H-M   'P 1'
#
loop_
_entity.id
_entity.type
_entity.pdbx_description
1 polymer ?
#
loop_
_entity_poly.entity_id
_entity_poly.type
_entity_poly.pdbx_seq_one_letter_code
_entity_poly.pdbx_strand_id
1 'polypeptide(L)' 'MERIRDLSSKTAAVIFTKSSCCMCHSIKTLFYELGASPAIHELDKDSEGREMERALRALGSSNPAVPAVFVGGRSMK' A
#
# COMPACT_ATOMS: atom_id res chain seq x y z
N MET A 1 -7.00 -4.88 -10.41
CA MET A 1 -7.31 -3.49 -9.96
C MET A 1 -8.42 -3.44 -8.93
N GLU A 2 -9.49 -4.22 -9.11
CA GLU A 2 -10.66 -4.27 -8.19
C GLU A 2 -10.25 -4.48 -6.73
N ARG A 3 -9.39 -5.47 -6.45
CA ARG A 3 -8.89 -5.76 -5.09
C ARG A 3 -8.24 -4.57 -4.38
N ILE A 4 -7.42 -3.76 -5.08
CA ILE A 4 -6.79 -2.58 -4.47
C ILE A 4 -7.86 -1.54 -4.09
N ARG A 5 -8.84 -1.34 -4.96
CA ARG A 5 -9.96 -0.42 -4.71
C ARG A 5 -10.79 -0.90 -3.53
N ASP A 6 -11.10 -2.19 -3.47
CA ASP A 6 -11.83 -2.82 -2.37
C ASP A 6 -11.11 -2.71 -1.03
N LEU A 7 -9.81 -2.98 -0.98
CA LEU A 7 -9.02 -2.83 0.23
C LEU A 7 -8.97 -1.36 0.66
N SER A 8 -8.79 -0.45 -0.30
CA SER A 8 -8.68 0.99 -0.05
C SER A 8 -10.00 1.67 0.36
N SER A 9 -11.15 1.08 0.04
CA SER A 9 -12.48 1.64 0.37
C SER A 9 -12.98 1.18 1.74
N LYS A 10 -12.50 0.04 2.23
CA LYS A 10 -12.92 -0.56 3.52
C LYS A 10 -12.20 0.02 4.73
N THR A 11 -11.11 0.76 4.53
CA THR A 11 -10.28 1.28 5.61
C THR A 11 -9.90 2.73 5.39
N ALA A 12 -9.67 3.47 6.48
CA ALA A 12 -9.30 4.88 6.39
C ALA A 12 -7.96 5.10 5.67
N ALA A 13 -7.00 4.19 5.86
CA ALA A 13 -5.73 4.17 5.16
C ALA A 13 -5.26 2.74 4.89
N VAL A 14 -4.71 2.50 3.69
CA VAL A 14 -4.04 1.25 3.30
C VAL A 14 -2.63 1.55 2.82
N ILE A 15 -1.68 0.71 3.24
CA ILE A 15 -0.28 0.79 2.83
C ILE A 15 0.13 -0.57 2.23
N PHE A 16 0.48 -0.55 0.94
CA PHE A 16 1.08 -1.71 0.28
C PHE A 16 2.60 -1.63 0.41
N THR A 17 3.22 -2.72 0.85
CA THR A 17 4.64 -2.80 1.19
C THR A 17 5.30 -4.08 0.67
N LYS A 18 6.62 -4.19 0.81
CA LYS A 18 7.38 -5.43 0.66
C LYS A 18 8.36 -5.57 1.82
N SER A 19 8.72 -6.79 2.20
CA SER A 19 9.74 -7.03 3.25
C SER A 19 11.12 -6.52 2.86
N SER A 20 11.43 -6.47 1.55
CA SER A 20 12.72 -6.00 1.03
C SER A 20 12.80 -4.47 0.82
N CYS A 21 11.84 -3.70 1.31
CA CYS A 21 11.71 -2.25 1.07
C CYS A 21 12.06 -1.44 2.32
N CYS A 22 13.24 -0.81 2.34
CA CYS A 22 13.69 0.00 3.49
C CYS A 22 12.73 1.15 3.82
N MET A 23 12.26 1.88 2.81
CA MET A 23 11.32 3.01 2.97
C MET A 23 9.95 2.59 3.50
N CYS A 24 9.57 1.32 3.32
CA CYS A 24 8.30 0.80 3.79
C CYS A 24 8.26 0.74 5.34
N HIS A 25 9.40 0.61 6.01
CA HIS A 25 9.46 0.73 7.47
C HIS A 25 9.17 2.16 7.92
N SER A 26 9.81 3.16 7.31
CA SER A 26 9.62 4.57 7.65
C SER A 26 8.17 5.02 7.47
N ILE A 27 7.51 4.62 6.39
CA ILE A 27 6.09 4.94 6.15
C ILE A 27 5.17 4.26 7.17
N LYS A 28 5.44 2.99 7.53
CA LYS A 28 4.69 2.31 8.59
C LYS A 28 4.82 3.06 9.92
N THR A 29 6.05 3.37 10.32
CA THR A 29 6.34 4.10 11.57
C THR A 29 5.67 5.47 11.58
N LEU A 30 5.80 6.26 10.51
CA LEU A 30 5.20 7.60 10.42
C LEU A 30 3.68 7.57 10.66
N PHE A 31 2.97 6.63 10.04
CA PHE A 31 1.52 6.51 10.25
C PHE A 31 1.18 6.16 11.70
N TYR A 32 1.94 5.26 12.33
CA TYR A 32 1.73 4.92 13.74
C TYR A 32 2.07 6.08 14.69
N GLU A 33 3.13 6.84 14.41
CA GLU A 33 3.51 8.03 15.19
C GLU A 33 2.46 9.13 15.11
N LEU A 34 1.75 9.23 13.97
CA LEU A 34 0.61 10.13 13.80
C LEU A 34 -0.69 9.61 14.47
N GLY A 35 -0.63 8.47 15.17
CA GLY A 35 -1.78 7.84 15.82
C GLY A 35 -2.76 7.17 14.83
N ALA A 36 -2.37 7.01 13.56
CA ALA A 36 -3.17 6.30 12.58
C ALA A 36 -2.96 4.78 12.69
N SER A 37 -3.99 4.02 12.36
CA SER A 37 -3.93 2.55 12.26
C SER A 37 -4.20 2.11 10.82
N PRO A 38 -3.21 2.21 9.92
CA PRO A 38 -3.39 1.79 8.53
C PRO A 38 -3.47 0.27 8.40
N ALA A 39 -4.21 -0.21 7.41
CA ALA A 39 -4.12 -1.60 6.97
C ALA A 39 -2.84 -1.80 6.14
N ILE A 40 -2.03 -2.80 6.49
CA ILE A 40 -0.75 -3.07 5.82
C ILE A 40 -0.88 -4.37 5.03
N HIS A 41 -0.56 -4.31 3.74
CA HIS A 41 -0.49 -5.49 2.87
C HIS A 41 0.94 -5.68 2.35
N GLU A 42 1.56 -6.80 2.72
CA GLU A 42 2.91 -7.18 2.28
C GLU A 42 2.82 -8.01 0.99
N LEU A 43 3.17 -7.39 -0.14
CA LEU A 43 2.99 -7.97 -1.48
C LEU A 43 3.90 -9.17 -1.75
N ASP A 44 5.02 -9.30 -1.05
CA ASP A 44 5.94 -10.43 -1.19
C ASP A 44 5.53 -11.65 -0.35
N LYS A 45 4.55 -11.49 0.54
CA LYS A 45 3.98 -12.57 1.37
C LYS A 45 2.55 -12.95 0.99
N ASP A 46 1.90 -12.16 0.15
CA ASP A 46 0.55 -12.43 -0.35
C ASP A 46 0.62 -13.24 -1.66
N SER A 47 -0.16 -14.31 -1.76
CA SER A 47 -0.24 -15.15 -2.97
C SER A 47 -0.64 -14.39 -4.22
N GLU A 48 -1.42 -13.31 -4.07
CA GLU A 48 -1.88 -12.42 -5.14
C GLU A 48 -1.02 -11.15 -5.25
N GLY A 49 0.07 -11.05 -4.48
CA GLY A 49 0.87 -9.84 -4.38
C GLY A 49 1.54 -9.40 -5.67
N ARG A 50 1.87 -10.33 -6.58
CA ARG A 50 2.37 -10.01 -7.93
C ARG A 50 1.31 -9.30 -8.77
N GLU A 51 0.05 -9.71 -8.68
CA GLU A 51 -1.05 -9.07 -9.40
C GLU A 51 -1.32 -7.68 -8.82
N MET A 52 -1.36 -7.56 -7.49
CA MET A 52 -1.50 -6.27 -6.81
C MET A 52 -0.36 -5.31 -7.18
N GLU A 53 0.90 -5.76 -7.25
CA GLU A 53 2.01 -4.92 -7.70
C GLU A 53 1.80 -4.39 -9.13
N ARG A 54 1.36 -5.24 -10.06
CA ARG A 54 1.05 -4.82 -11.43
C ARG A 54 -0.07 -3.79 -11.46
N ALA A 55 -1.12 -4.00 -10.66
CA ALA A 55 -2.23 -3.07 -10.58
C ALA A 55 -1.83 -1.73 -9.94
N LEU A 56 -0.94 -1.72 -8.93
CA LEU A 56 -0.37 -0.48 -8.37
C LEU A 56 0.39 0.33 -9.43
N ARG A 57 1.25 -0.34 -10.21
CA ARG A 57 1.98 0.29 -11.33
C ARG A 57 1.00 0.89 -12.36
N ALA A 58 -0.06 0.17 -12.69
CA ALA A 58 -1.08 0.64 -13.64
C ALA A 58 -1.91 1.82 -13.09
N LEU A 59 -2.06 1.93 -11.78
CA LEU A 59 -2.73 3.06 -11.12
C LEU A 59 -1.83 4.31 -11.00
N GLY A 60 -0.60 4.24 -11.52
CA GLY A 60 0.34 5.35 -11.53
C GLY A 60 1.18 5.46 -10.25
N SER A 61 1.29 4.39 -9.44
CA SER A 61 2.33 4.33 -8.42
C SER A 61 3.70 4.40 -9.11
N SER A 62 4.53 5.35 -8.65
CA SER A 62 5.90 5.55 -9.11
C SER A 62 6.72 4.25 -9.03
N ASN A 63 7.80 4.14 -9.79
CA ASN A 63 8.75 3.05 -9.63
C ASN A 63 9.75 3.41 -8.50
N PRO A 64 9.87 2.62 -7.43
CA PRO A 64 9.26 1.30 -7.18
C PRO A 64 7.80 1.37 -6.71
N ALA A 65 7.00 0.37 -7.09
CA ALA A 65 5.55 0.30 -6.81
C ALA A 65 5.16 0.27 -5.32
N VAL A 66 6.14 0.22 -4.41
CA VAL A 66 5.97 0.27 -2.96
C VAL A 66 7.00 1.23 -2.34
N PRO A 67 6.68 1.93 -1.23
CA PRO A 67 5.38 1.90 -0.55
C PRO A 67 4.31 2.65 -1.35
N ALA A 68 3.12 2.05 -1.49
CA ALA A 68 1.96 2.71 -2.08
C ALA A 68 0.90 2.94 -1.01
N VAL A 69 0.52 4.20 -0.82
CA VAL A 69 -0.38 4.63 0.26
C VAL A 69 -1.70 5.12 -0.33
N PHE A 70 -2.80 4.61 0.21
CA PHE A 70 -4.15 5.04 -0.13
C PHE A 70 -4.85 5.56 1.13
N VAL A 71 -5.46 6.73 1.06
CA VAL A 71 -6.23 7.32 2.17
C VAL A 71 -7.63 7.66 1.65
N GLY A 72 -8.65 7.12 2.32
CA GLY A 72 -10.05 7.26 1.90
C GLY A 72 -10.29 6.84 0.45
N GLY A 73 -9.70 5.72 0.02
CA GLY A 73 -9.83 5.21 -1.35
C GLY A 73 -9.03 5.95 -2.43
N ARG A 74 -8.27 6.99 -2.07
CA ARG A 74 -7.44 7.76 -3.02
C ARG A 74 -5.96 7.48 -2.81
N SER A 75 -5.25 7.20 -3.90
CA SER A 75 -3.79 7.09 -3.89
C SER A 75 -3.17 8.44 -3.52
N MET A 76 -2.30 8.48 -2.51
CA MET A 76 -1.43 9.62 -2.27
C MET A 76 -0.35 9.61 -3.37
N LYS A 77 -0.30 10.66 -4.18
CA LYS A 77 0.73 10.88 -5.21
C LYS A 77 1.88 11.68 -4.62
#